data_AF-A0ABD1CBM0-F1
#
_entry.id   AF-A0ABD1CBM0-F1
#
_cell.length_a   1.000
_cell.length_b   1.000
_cell.length_c   1.000
_cell.angle_alpha   90.00
_cell.angle_beta   90.00
_cell.angle_gamma   90.00
#
_symmetry.space_group_name_H-M   'P 1'
#
loop_
_entity.id
_entity.type
_entity.pdbx_description
1 polymer ?
#
loop_
_entity_poly.entity_id
_entity_poly.type
_entity_poly.pdbx_seq_one_letter_code
_entity_poly.pdbx_strand_id
1 'polypeptide(L)'
;MCATCRMQSHALRNTLDAILMNAARDLRSQADSVERALADRISCMEEVRQKLEIDLLTTLQRLADTEIQIDKLKVAIRNMDHAMKVVQTRLDNRNQRPRVENCRDQSQLLLIAEVKSIEEGLSAMNAQLRQEEEVKNELMNRRGELEKEIMMKRRTIAIDRDRCQLLRSHFPSATALSGY
;
A
#
# COMPACT_ATOMS: atom_id res chain seq x y z
N MET A 1 4.13 -6.36 79.64
CA MET A 1 4.58 -6.73 78.27
C MET A 1 6.04 -6.30 78.09
N CYS A 2 6.92 -7.25 77.80
CA CYS A 2 8.39 -7.06 77.80
C CYS A 2 8.85 -6.05 76.72
N ALA A 3 9.78 -5.14 77.06
CA ALA A 3 10.32 -4.13 76.13
C ALA A 3 10.92 -4.77 74.86
N THR A 4 11.50 -5.96 74.98
CA THR A 4 12.03 -6.77 73.88
C THR A 4 10.96 -7.15 72.86
N CYS A 5 9.75 -7.50 73.31
CA CYS A 5 8.63 -7.82 72.42
C CYS A 5 8.17 -6.59 71.63
N ARG A 6 8.17 -5.40 72.25
CA ARG A 6 7.88 -4.13 71.55
C ARG A 6 8.93 -3.81 70.49
N MET A 7 10.22 -3.96 70.81
CA MET A 7 11.31 -3.75 69.83
C MET A 7 11.21 -4.71 68.65
N GLN A 8 10.97 -6.00 68.89
CA GLN A 8 10.79 -6.99 67.83
C GLN A 8 9.58 -6.67 66.95
N SER A 9 8.46 -6.26 67.55
CA SER A 9 7.29 -5.82 66.78
C SER A 9 7.57 -4.59 65.93
N HIS A 10 8.32 -3.60 66.44
CA HIS A 10 8.71 -2.43 65.65
C HIS A 10 9.62 -2.81 64.49
N ALA A 11 10.61 -3.68 64.72
CA ALA A 11 11.50 -4.16 63.66
C ALA A 11 10.72 -4.87 62.55
N LEU A 12 9.79 -5.77 62.90
CA LEU A 12 8.95 -6.47 61.92
C LEU A 12 8.07 -5.52 61.10
N ARG A 13 7.47 -4.51 61.73
CA ARG A 13 6.67 -3.49 61.02
C ARG A 13 7.53 -2.67 60.06
N ASN A 14 8.71 -2.22 60.50
CA ASN A 14 9.63 -1.49 59.63
C ASN A 14 10.09 -2.34 58.43
N THR A 15 10.35 -3.65 58.64
CA THR A 15 10.69 -4.56 57.55
C THR A 15 9.51 -4.74 56.59
N LEU A 16 8.30 -4.88 57.10
CA LEU A 16 7.08 -4.97 56.28
C LEU A 16 6.88 -3.69 55.45
N ASP A 17 6.98 -2.51 56.06
CA ASP A 17 6.85 -1.23 55.38
C ASP A 17 7.90 -1.08 54.26
N ALA A 18 9.15 -1.50 54.53
CA ALA A 18 10.21 -1.49 53.52
C ALA A 18 9.91 -2.45 52.34
N ILE A 19 9.37 -3.64 52.61
CA ILE A 19 8.95 -4.59 51.57
C ILE A 19 7.80 -4.00 50.73
N LEU A 20 6.79 -3.40 51.36
CA LEU A 20 5.66 -2.79 50.67
C LEU A 20 6.10 -1.61 49.80
N MET A 21 6.98 -0.74 50.31
CA MET A 21 7.53 0.38 49.54
C MET A 21 8.36 -0.11 48.34
N ASN A 22 9.19 -1.14 48.52
CA ASN A 22 9.97 -1.70 47.42
C ASN A 22 9.08 -2.35 46.37
N ALA A 23 8.09 -3.16 46.78
CA ALA A 23 7.13 -3.76 45.86
C ALA A 23 6.32 -2.71 45.09
N ALA A 24 5.88 -1.63 45.75
CA ALA A 24 5.18 -0.52 45.12
C ALA A 24 6.08 0.22 44.10
N ARG A 25 7.36 0.42 44.43
CA ARG A 25 8.35 1.02 43.52
C ARG A 25 8.59 0.13 42.31
N ASP A 26 8.74 -1.18 42.51
CA ASP A 26 8.96 -2.15 41.42
C ASP A 26 7.77 -2.19 40.47
N LEU A 27 6.53 -2.25 41.01
CA LEU A 27 5.30 -2.19 40.21
C LEU A 27 5.21 -0.89 39.41
N ARG A 28 5.57 0.25 40.01
CA ARG A 28 5.58 1.54 39.30
C ARG A 28 6.65 1.58 38.21
N SER A 29 7.85 1.08 38.49
CA SER A 29 8.94 1.00 37.51
C SER A 29 8.55 0.11 36.31
N GLN A 30 7.90 -1.02 36.58
CA GLN A 30 7.38 -1.89 35.53
C GLN A 30 6.28 -1.19 34.73
N ALA A 31 5.39 -0.43 35.39
CA ALA A 31 4.36 0.33 34.71
C ALA A 31 4.93 1.38 33.76
N ASP A 32 5.94 2.14 34.20
CA ASP A 32 6.64 3.13 33.40
C ASP A 32 7.39 2.49 32.21
N SER A 33 7.97 1.30 32.41
CA SER A 33 8.62 0.54 31.34
C SER A 33 7.64 0.14 30.23
N VAL A 34 6.46 -0.37 30.61
CA VAL A 34 5.41 -0.74 29.66
C VAL A 34 4.81 0.50 28.98
N GLU A 35 4.67 1.62 29.69
CA GLU A 35 4.21 2.88 29.10
C GLU A 35 5.15 3.37 27.99
N ARG A 36 6.46 3.35 28.22
CA ARG A 36 7.46 3.66 27.18
C ARG A 36 7.35 2.72 25.99
N ALA A 37 7.35 1.41 26.24
CA ALA A 37 7.24 0.42 25.16
C ALA A 37 5.95 0.57 24.34
N LEU A 38 4.83 0.91 24.99
CA LEU A 38 3.55 1.16 24.31
C LEU A 38 3.61 2.45 23.47
N ALA A 39 4.19 3.53 23.99
CA ALA A 39 4.37 4.77 23.26
C ALA A 39 5.26 4.57 22.01
N ASP A 40 6.38 3.86 22.16
CA ASP A 40 7.29 3.54 21.07
C ASP A 40 6.59 2.70 19.99
N ARG A 41 5.81 1.69 20.40
CA ARG A 41 5.01 0.86 19.48
C ARG A 41 3.99 1.70 18.71
N ILE A 42 3.31 2.63 19.36
CA ILE A 42 2.35 3.53 18.71
C ILE A 42 3.05 4.41 17.68
N SER A 43 4.19 5.03 18.05
CA SER A 43 5.00 5.85 17.13
C SER A 43 5.43 5.05 15.91
N CYS A 44 5.99 3.85 16.11
CA CYS A 44 6.38 2.96 15.03
C CYS A 44 5.19 2.58 14.13
N MET A 45 4.03 2.30 14.71
CA MET A 45 2.82 1.97 13.96
C MET A 45 2.30 3.16 13.13
N GLU A 46 2.39 4.38 13.68
CA GLU A 46 2.05 5.61 12.97
C GLU A 46 2.99 5.86 11.79
N GLU A 47 4.30 5.65 11.94
CA GLU A 47 5.27 5.73 10.84
C GLU A 47 4.97 4.72 9.73
N VAL A 48 4.66 3.46 10.11
CA VAL A 48 4.27 2.41 9.14
C VAL A 48 2.99 2.81 8.41
N ARG A 49 1.98 3.32 9.12
CA ARG A 49 0.74 3.81 8.49
C ARG A 49 1.03 4.94 7.49
N GLN A 50 1.87 5.90 7.85
CA GLN A 50 2.24 7.01 6.95
C GLN A 50 2.94 6.50 5.69
N LYS A 51 3.88 5.55 5.82
CA LYS A 51 4.54 4.92 4.66
C LYS A 51 3.53 4.23 3.75
N LEU A 52 2.58 3.47 4.31
CA LEU A 52 1.52 2.84 3.53
C LEU A 52 0.62 3.86 2.80
N GLU A 53 0.33 5.02 3.41
CA GLU A 53 -0.43 6.10 2.77
C GLU A 53 0.34 6.74 1.61
N ILE A 54 1.66 6.92 1.74
CA ILE A 54 2.53 7.39 0.66
C ILE A 54 2.58 6.38 -0.49
N ASP A 55 2.71 5.08 -0.17
CA ASP A 55 2.68 4.00 -1.16
C ASP A 55 1.33 3.95 -1.89
N LEU A 56 0.23 4.19 -1.17
CA LEU A 56 -1.11 4.27 -1.77
C LEU A 56 -1.21 5.43 -2.75
N LEU A 57 -0.74 6.63 -2.39
CA LEU A 57 -0.72 7.78 -3.28
C LEU A 57 0.11 7.51 -4.55
N THR A 58 1.29 6.89 -4.38
CA THR A 58 2.15 6.50 -5.50
C THR A 58 1.45 5.48 -6.41
N THR A 59 0.75 4.50 -5.83
CA THR A 59 -0.02 3.49 -6.57
C THR A 59 -1.17 4.12 -7.35
N LEU A 60 -1.88 5.07 -6.75
CA LEU A 60 -2.96 5.82 -7.40
C LEU A 60 -2.45 6.65 -8.59
N GLN A 61 -1.30 7.31 -8.43
CA GLN A 61 -0.70 8.09 -9.51
C GLN A 61 -0.27 7.19 -10.67
N ARG A 62 0.39 6.05 -10.39
CA ARG A 62 0.74 5.06 -11.41
C ARG A 62 -0.49 4.52 -12.14
N LEU A 63 -1.58 4.27 -11.41
CA LEU A 63 -2.83 3.81 -12.00
C LEU A 63 -3.40 4.84 -12.98
N ALA A 64 -3.42 6.12 -12.61
CA ALA A 64 -3.85 7.20 -13.50
C ALA A 64 -2.96 7.30 -14.76
N ASP A 65 -1.64 7.20 -14.59
CA ASP A 65 -0.69 7.22 -15.70
C ASP A 65 -0.91 6.03 -16.66
N THR A 66 -1.11 4.83 -16.12
CA THR A 66 -1.43 3.61 -16.89
C THR A 66 -2.77 3.75 -17.64
N GLU A 67 -3.80 4.32 -17.02
CA GLU A 67 -5.09 4.58 -17.69
C GLU A 67 -4.93 5.54 -18.88
N ILE A 68 -4.16 6.61 -18.69
CA ILE A 68 -3.83 7.55 -19.78
C ILE A 68 -3.06 6.83 -20.90
N GLN A 69 -2.12 5.94 -20.56
CA GLN A 69 -1.36 5.18 -21.54
C GLN A 69 -2.24 4.20 -22.33
N ILE A 70 -3.17 3.51 -21.66
CA ILE A 70 -4.17 2.65 -22.27
C ILE A 70 -5.02 3.43 -23.28
N ASP A 71 -5.49 4.62 -22.92
CA ASP A 71 -6.29 5.45 -23.82
C ASP A 71 -5.50 5.92 -25.03
N LYS A 72 -4.23 6.31 -24.85
CA LYS A 72 -3.32 6.65 -25.96
C LYS A 72 -3.12 5.47 -26.90
N LEU A 73 -2.91 4.26 -26.36
CA LEU A 73 -2.78 3.04 -27.16
C LEU A 73 -4.06 2.73 -27.94
N LYS A 74 -5.23 2.86 -27.32
CA LYS A 74 -6.52 2.68 -27.99
C LYS A 74 -6.72 3.65 -29.16
N VAL A 75 -6.33 4.92 -28.98
CA VAL A 75 -6.37 5.91 -30.07
C VAL A 75 -5.37 5.56 -31.18
N ALA A 76 -4.15 5.16 -30.83
CA ALA A 76 -3.14 4.76 -31.81
C ALA A 76 -3.57 3.53 -32.64
N ILE A 77 -4.14 2.52 -32.00
CA ILE A 77 -4.69 1.33 -32.67
C ILE A 77 -5.80 1.73 -33.64
N ARG A 78 -6.74 2.59 -33.22
CA ARG A 78 -7.78 3.11 -34.11
C ARG A 78 -7.18 3.83 -35.32
N ASN A 79 -6.15 4.64 -35.14
CA ASN A 79 -5.50 5.34 -36.25
C ASN A 79 -4.84 4.36 -37.24
N MET A 80 -4.22 3.28 -36.73
CA MET A 80 -3.70 2.20 -37.56
C MET A 80 -4.80 1.46 -38.31
N ASP A 81 -5.95 1.19 -37.68
CA ASP A 81 -7.11 0.60 -38.37
C ASP A 81 -7.60 1.47 -39.54
N HIS A 82 -7.60 2.79 -39.37
CA HIS A 82 -7.95 3.71 -40.47
C HIS A 82 -6.91 3.64 -41.59
N ALA A 83 -5.61 3.63 -41.27
CA ALA A 83 -4.55 3.48 -42.25
C ALA A 83 -4.68 2.13 -43.01
N MET A 84 -4.94 1.04 -42.30
CA MET A 84 -5.17 -0.28 -42.87
C MET A 84 -6.31 -0.26 -43.90
N LYS A 85 -7.47 0.31 -43.55
CA LYS A 85 -8.61 0.42 -44.45
C LYS A 85 -8.27 1.19 -45.73
N VAL A 86 -7.50 2.27 -45.62
CA VAL A 86 -7.08 3.05 -46.79
C VAL A 86 -6.17 2.23 -47.71
N VAL A 87 -5.19 1.53 -47.15
CA VAL A 87 -4.25 0.71 -47.93
C VAL A 87 -4.97 -0.48 -48.58
N GLN A 88 -5.85 -1.17 -47.84
CA GLN A 88 -6.67 -2.27 -48.38
C GLN A 88 -7.57 -1.78 -49.52
N THR A 89 -8.29 -0.66 -49.33
CA THR A 89 -9.14 -0.09 -50.38
C THR A 89 -8.32 0.28 -51.62
N ARG A 90 -7.12 0.84 -51.46
CA ARG A 90 -6.21 1.14 -52.57
C ARG A 90 -5.76 -0.13 -53.29
N LEU A 91 -5.43 -1.19 -52.55
CA LEU A 91 -5.01 -2.48 -53.10
C LEU A 91 -6.16 -3.15 -53.87
N ASP A 92 -7.37 -3.13 -53.32
CA ASP A 92 -8.58 -3.69 -53.95
C ASP A 92 -8.89 -2.98 -55.26
N ASN A 93 -8.88 -1.65 -55.28
CA ASN A 93 -9.06 -0.86 -56.50
C ASN A 93 -8.03 -1.20 -57.59
N ARG A 94 -6.80 -1.53 -57.21
CA ARG A 94 -5.76 -1.97 -58.15
C ARG A 94 -6.00 -3.38 -58.67
N ASN A 95 -6.42 -4.29 -57.79
CA ASN A 95 -6.73 -5.67 -58.15
C ASN A 95 -7.94 -5.79 -59.10
N GLN A 96 -8.83 -4.79 -59.09
CA GLN A 96 -10.00 -4.72 -59.97
C GLN A 96 -9.73 -4.11 -61.36
N ARG A 97 -8.51 -3.65 -61.65
CA ARG A 97 -8.19 -3.06 -62.96
C ARG A 97 -8.30 -4.09 -64.09
N PRO A 98 -8.88 -3.74 -65.24
CA PRO A 98 -9.10 -4.69 -66.33
C PRO A 98 -7.82 -4.96 -67.14
N ARG A 99 -7.66 -6.22 -67.56
CA ARG A 99 -6.69 -6.66 -68.58
C ARG A 99 -5.25 -6.25 -68.26
N VAL A 100 -4.60 -5.53 -69.19
CA VAL A 100 -3.19 -5.16 -69.17
C VAL A 100 -2.87 -4.05 -68.17
N GLU A 101 -3.88 -3.41 -67.55
CA GLU A 101 -3.67 -2.40 -66.51
C GLU A 101 -3.48 -3.00 -65.11
N ASN A 102 -3.79 -4.29 -64.94
CA ASN A 102 -3.50 -5.06 -63.72
C ASN A 102 -2.03 -5.50 -63.71
N CYS A 103 -1.14 -4.52 -63.72
CA CYS A 103 0.29 -4.72 -63.64
C CYS A 103 0.71 -4.84 -62.17
N ARG A 104 1.50 -5.89 -61.85
CA ARG A 104 2.23 -6.03 -60.58
C ARG A 104 3.43 -5.08 -60.51
N ASP A 105 3.13 -3.80 -60.57
CA ASP A 105 4.12 -2.73 -60.56
C ASP A 105 4.66 -2.47 -59.15
N GLN A 106 5.64 -1.58 -59.07
CA GLN A 106 6.27 -1.20 -57.81
C GLN A 106 5.26 -0.68 -56.79
N SER A 107 4.25 0.08 -57.21
CA SER A 107 3.22 0.61 -56.31
C SER A 107 2.38 -0.50 -55.67
N GLN A 108 2.04 -1.56 -56.42
CA GLN A 108 1.33 -2.72 -55.86
C GLN A 108 2.19 -3.46 -54.81
N LEU A 109 3.49 -3.65 -55.08
CA LEU A 109 4.40 -4.28 -54.13
C LEU A 109 4.56 -3.45 -52.84
N LEU A 110 4.65 -2.12 -52.96
CA LEU A 110 4.74 -1.22 -51.82
C LEU A 110 3.47 -1.25 -50.96
N LEU A 111 2.28 -1.28 -51.57
CA LEU A 111 1.02 -1.42 -50.82
C LEU A 111 0.95 -2.74 -50.05
N ILE A 112 1.40 -3.85 -50.64
CA ILE A 112 1.44 -5.15 -49.95
C ILE A 112 2.42 -5.10 -48.76
N ALA A 113 3.58 -4.48 -48.94
CA ALA A 113 4.55 -4.29 -47.86
C ALA A 113 3.99 -3.39 -46.74
N GLU A 114 3.26 -2.33 -47.11
CA GLU A 114 2.60 -1.42 -46.17
C GLU A 114 1.52 -2.15 -45.35
N VAL A 115 0.69 -3.00 -45.98
CA VAL A 115 -0.28 -3.85 -45.25
C VAL A 115 0.44 -4.67 -44.18
N LYS A 116 1.50 -5.40 -44.54
CA LYS A 116 2.25 -6.22 -43.59
C LYS A 116 2.82 -5.39 -42.43
N SER A 117 3.40 -4.23 -42.74
CA SER A 117 3.97 -3.35 -41.72
C SER A 117 2.89 -2.82 -40.76
N ILE A 118 1.71 -2.46 -41.26
CA ILE A 118 0.59 -2.02 -40.41
C ILE A 118 0.07 -3.19 -39.56
N GLU A 119 -0.05 -4.41 -40.11
CA GLU A 119 -0.45 -5.62 -39.36
C GLU A 119 0.52 -5.92 -38.21
N GLU A 120 1.82 -5.89 -38.47
CA GLU A 120 2.86 -6.08 -37.45
C GLU A 120 2.77 -5.01 -36.35
N GLY A 121 2.62 -3.74 -36.72
CA GLY A 121 2.47 -2.64 -35.78
C GLY A 121 1.20 -2.76 -34.93
N LEU A 122 0.08 -3.15 -35.54
CA LEU A 122 -1.19 -3.35 -34.85
C LEU A 122 -1.12 -4.54 -33.88
N SER A 123 -0.46 -5.63 -34.26
CA SER A 123 -0.21 -6.77 -33.38
C SER A 123 0.64 -6.36 -32.16
N ALA A 124 1.71 -5.59 -32.38
CA ALA A 124 2.57 -5.08 -31.31
C ALA A 124 1.81 -4.14 -30.36
N MET A 125 1.04 -3.18 -30.87
CA MET A 125 0.26 -2.27 -30.03
C MET A 125 -0.83 -2.99 -29.24
N ASN A 126 -1.48 -4.01 -29.82
CA ASN A 126 -2.47 -4.82 -29.09
C ASN A 126 -1.81 -5.66 -27.99
N ALA A 127 -0.60 -6.19 -28.23
CA ALA A 127 0.15 -6.88 -27.19
C ALA A 127 0.51 -5.93 -26.04
N GLN A 128 0.98 -4.73 -26.35
CA GLN A 128 1.27 -3.70 -25.35
C GLN A 128 0.00 -3.28 -24.60
N LEU A 129 -1.13 -3.11 -25.28
CA LEU A 129 -2.41 -2.76 -24.64
C LEU A 129 -2.83 -3.83 -23.62
N ARG A 130 -2.73 -5.12 -23.96
CA ARG A 130 -3.03 -6.21 -23.02
C ARG A 130 -2.12 -6.15 -21.80
N GLN A 131 -0.82 -5.93 -22.00
CA GLN A 131 0.13 -5.81 -20.90
C GLN A 131 -0.21 -4.64 -19.98
N GLU A 132 -0.56 -3.47 -20.52
CA GLU A 132 -0.96 -2.32 -19.70
C GLU A 132 -2.28 -2.56 -18.96
N GLU A 133 -3.23 -3.29 -19.56
CA GLU A 133 -4.47 -3.69 -18.89
C GLU A 133 -4.20 -4.67 -17.73
N GLU A 134 -3.27 -5.60 -17.89
CA GLU A 134 -2.80 -6.48 -16.81
C GLU A 134 -2.14 -5.68 -15.67
N VAL A 135 -1.22 -4.77 -15.99
CA VAL A 135 -0.58 -3.88 -15.01
C VAL A 135 -1.61 -3.06 -14.26
N LYS A 136 -2.63 -2.51 -14.95
CA LYS A 136 -3.71 -1.78 -14.29
C LYS A 136 -4.45 -2.65 -13.27
N ASN A 137 -4.77 -3.90 -13.62
CA ASN A 137 -5.46 -4.82 -12.71
C ASN A 137 -4.60 -5.15 -11.48
N GLU A 138 -3.29 -5.36 -11.66
CA GLU A 138 -2.35 -5.55 -10.55
C GLU A 138 -2.30 -4.32 -9.63
N LEU A 139 -2.23 -3.12 -10.20
CA LEU A 139 -2.26 -1.87 -9.43
C LEU A 139 -3.58 -1.69 -8.65
N MET A 140 -4.72 -2.06 -9.25
CA MET A 140 -6.02 -2.05 -8.57
C MET A 140 -6.07 -3.03 -7.39
N ASN A 141 -5.54 -4.24 -7.55
CA ASN A 141 -5.45 -5.22 -6.46
C ASN A 141 -4.54 -4.68 -5.35
N ARG A 142 -3.37 -4.14 -5.71
CA ARG A 142 -2.42 -3.55 -4.77
C ARG A 142 -3.03 -2.38 -3.99
N ARG A 143 -3.82 -1.53 -4.66
CA ARG A 143 -4.58 -0.46 -4.01
C ARG A 143 -5.46 -1.01 -2.89
N GLY A 144 -6.24 -2.05 -3.19
CA GLY A 144 -7.14 -2.69 -2.21
C GLY A 144 -6.40 -3.28 -1.01
N GLU A 145 -5.25 -3.91 -1.24
CA GLU A 145 -4.39 -4.41 -0.16
C GLU A 145 -3.90 -3.28 0.74
N LEU A 146 -3.39 -2.19 0.16
CA LEU A 146 -2.90 -1.03 0.89
C LEU A 146 -4.00 -0.37 1.71
N GLU A 147 -5.18 -0.15 1.12
CA GLU A 147 -6.35 0.41 1.82
C GLU A 147 -6.75 -0.43 3.03
N LYS A 148 -6.78 -1.77 2.86
CA LYS A 148 -7.07 -2.71 3.94
C LYS A 148 -6.02 -2.66 5.05
N GLU A 149 -4.74 -2.68 4.70
CA GLU A 149 -3.64 -2.56 5.67
C GLU A 149 -3.71 -1.25 6.44
N ILE A 150 -3.89 -0.11 5.76
CA ILE A 150 -4.03 1.20 6.40
C ILE A 150 -5.20 1.20 7.39
N MET A 151 -6.34 0.63 7.01
CA MET A 151 -7.52 0.51 7.89
C MET A 151 -7.20 -0.31 9.14
N MET A 152 -6.47 -1.43 9.00
CA MET A 152 -6.02 -2.24 10.14
C MET A 152 -5.02 -1.51 11.04
N LYS A 153 -4.06 -0.76 10.47
CA LYS A 153 -3.11 0.05 11.25
C LYS A 153 -3.83 1.15 12.03
N ARG A 154 -4.75 1.88 11.39
CA ARG A 154 -5.58 2.90 12.05
C ARG A 154 -6.37 2.31 13.22
N ARG A 155 -6.99 1.15 13.04
CA ARG A 155 -7.72 0.46 14.11
C ARG A 155 -6.81 0.04 15.25
N THR A 156 -5.62 -0.48 14.95
CA THR A 156 -4.63 -0.90 15.95
C THR A 156 -4.18 0.31 16.79
N ILE A 157 -3.82 1.41 16.11
CA ILE A 157 -3.41 2.67 16.77
C ILE A 157 -4.53 3.20 17.66
N ALA A 158 -5.78 3.23 17.19
CA ALA A 158 -6.92 3.68 17.99
C ALA A 158 -7.11 2.83 19.25
N ILE A 159 -6.94 1.50 19.17
CA ILE A 159 -7.00 0.65 20.36
C ILE A 159 -5.86 0.97 21.32
N ASP A 160 -4.64 1.03 20.83
CA ASP A 160 -3.46 1.23 21.69
C ASP A 160 -3.44 2.62 22.33
N ARG A 161 -3.79 3.66 21.57
CA ARG A 161 -3.78 5.07 22.00
C ARG A 161 -5.04 5.42 22.79
N ASP A 162 -6.22 5.14 22.27
CA ASP A 162 -7.47 5.66 22.85
C ASP A 162 -8.00 4.78 23.98
N ARG A 163 -7.58 3.50 24.04
CA ARG A 163 -8.02 2.56 25.08
C ARG A 163 -6.89 2.18 26.02
N CYS A 164 -5.80 1.62 25.49
CA CYS A 164 -4.74 1.06 26.33
C CYS A 164 -3.96 2.15 27.06
N GLN A 165 -3.47 3.19 26.36
CA GLN A 165 -2.79 4.32 27.01
C GLN A 165 -3.70 5.04 27.99
N LEU A 166 -4.98 5.26 27.64
CA LEU A 166 -5.94 5.88 28.55
C LEU A 166 -6.08 5.08 29.86
N LEU A 167 -6.31 3.77 29.77
CA LEU A 167 -6.42 2.91 30.95
C LEU A 167 -5.17 2.96 31.81
N ARG A 168 -3.99 2.95 31.19
CA ARG A 168 -2.70 2.99 31.88
C ARG A 168 -2.39 4.34 32.52
N SER A 169 -2.93 5.44 31.97
CA SER A 169 -2.76 6.78 32.57
C SER A 169 -3.34 6.87 33.99
N HIS A 170 -4.24 5.97 34.37
CA HIS A 170 -4.80 5.84 35.72
C HIS A 170 -4.00 4.91 36.64
N PHE A 171 -2.84 4.40 36.21
CA PHE A 171 -2.04 3.53 37.06
C PHE A 171 -1.53 4.31 38.29
N PRO A 172 -1.72 3.79 39.52
CA PRO A 172 -1.44 4.53 40.74
C PRO A 172 0.04 4.87 40.92
N SER A 173 0.30 5.86 41.77
CA SER A 173 1.65 6.18 42.23
C SER A 173 2.17 5.12 43.20
N ALA A 174 3.49 5.05 43.38
CA ALA A 174 4.08 4.13 44.36
C ALA A 174 3.54 4.38 45.79
N THR A 175 3.26 5.65 46.14
CA THR A 175 2.67 6.02 47.44
C THR A 175 1.28 5.42 47.63
N ALA A 176 0.41 5.59 46.63
CA ALA A 176 -0.94 5.03 46.65
C ALA A 176 -0.94 3.50 46.68
N LEU A 177 0.03 2.86 46.01
CA LEU A 177 0.22 1.40 46.03
C LEU A 177 0.70 0.88 47.39
N SER A 178 1.49 1.67 48.12
CA SER A 178 1.97 1.33 49.47
C SER A 178 0.93 1.58 50.57
N GLY A 179 -0.25 2.11 50.23
CA GLY A 179 -1.35 2.34 51.18
C GLY A 179 -1.30 3.66 51.95
N TYR A 180 -0.56 4.66 51.46
CA TYR A 180 -0.47 6.01 52.04
C TYR A 180 -1.10 7.08 51.15
#